data_AF-A0A350R2U9-F1
#
_entry.id   AF-A0A350R2U9-F1
#
_cell.length_a   1.000
_cell.length_b   1.000
_cell.length_c   1.000
_cell.angle_alpha   90.00
_cell.angle_beta   90.00
_cell.angle_gamma   90.00
#
_symmetry.space_group_name_H-M   'P 1'
#
loop_
_entity.id
_entity.type
_entity.pdbx_description
1 polymer ?
#
loop_
_entity_poly.entity_id
_entity_poly.type
_entity_poly.pdbx_seq_one_letter_code
_entity_poly.pdbx_strand_id
1 'polypeptide(L)'
;MNKKLLVLSQVAALLVLAGCGSENTSSTTPSSTSSSTVISSTSSSSISSTSSSSATVAPTKERIVSLLTELDQDKVTSYDFVDRSYAYNFYNNSKYIVSGNIQTGLINYQAKHKFQLFNNQFISDEITIDSLDGVETTKVVETNYANGQIYQEGNYIYDYFICTSLYEQSFVNCNEIDYYNQFDTYFNYLSIIDTIKDAFNNPTEYFPVDNGYETPVFDATVQDGVEHYALSCVFPGADDYKPIIINFSVDYETSTKEFVSIDYKIRSLLDSLDTDYEIGTSSITSYNITNLKFGDKTNFDGVVFTFDDIPSKSSIHNAPKEVIDVSDKEDGALDEETALEIIKNIYAYSNDVRQTNYSMIYHDAFDFATTDRTTFGDAKFEGKIIAYNNGITDNNGTIQLVDSENQPTGTPAPYRIFTKATSIGIFRGGKFTKYITSAFGYASKTSFTSAREYLDANPLYWSEISSILEGFSTYALGSTTFESGTTIDVSVSGTKSGTSLEIKGQLHSKTSNGLSVENIDSFTFSIEDGKLMYCKFVTMGQTSSSTKYEDTYEARFVHAPKIDFTGTEMDILNEIDTQITMDDFKII
;
A
#
# COMPACT_ATOMS: atom_id res chain seq x y z
N MET A 1 34.56 16.11 0.91
CA MET A 1 33.88 16.19 2.23
C MET A 1 32.58 15.44 2.07
N ASN A 2 32.58 14.18 2.50
CA ASN A 2 31.44 13.27 2.40
C ASN A 2 30.45 13.59 3.53
N LYS A 3 29.26 14.04 3.16
CA LYS A 3 28.05 14.00 4.00
C LYS A 3 26.95 13.38 3.14
N LYS A 4 26.92 12.05 3.11
CA LYS A 4 25.78 11.24 2.64
C LYS A 4 25.18 10.53 3.85
N LEU A 5 23.85 10.41 3.83
CA LEU A 5 22.99 9.62 4.71
C LEU A 5 22.82 10.08 6.16
N LEU A 6 21.70 10.78 6.39
CA LEU A 6 20.94 10.75 7.64
C LEU A 6 19.52 11.25 7.33
N VAL A 7 18.67 10.35 6.83
CA VAL A 7 17.21 10.52 6.92
C VAL A 7 16.81 9.69 8.14
N LEU A 8 16.56 10.41 9.23
CA LEU A 8 16.15 9.93 10.55
C LEU A 8 14.66 9.56 10.54
N SER A 9 14.39 8.34 11.00
CA SER A 9 13.36 7.94 11.96
C SER A 9 11.96 8.55 11.85
N GLN A 10 11.00 7.72 11.40
CA GLN A 10 9.77 7.35 12.14
C GLN A 10 8.79 6.67 11.17
N VAL A 11 8.87 5.35 11.03
CA VAL A 11 7.68 4.50 10.88
C VAL A 11 7.97 3.21 11.64
N ALA A 12 7.44 3.12 12.85
CA ALA A 12 7.13 1.86 13.48
C ALA A 12 6.07 1.15 12.63
N ALA A 13 6.55 0.42 11.62
CA ALA A 13 5.81 -0.64 10.95
C ALA A 13 6.84 -1.71 10.62
N LEU A 14 7.13 -2.55 11.62
CA LEU A 14 7.46 -3.93 11.34
C LEU A 14 6.37 -4.49 10.41
N LEU A 15 6.82 -5.13 9.34
CA LEU A 15 6.14 -5.93 8.31
C LEU A 15 6.58 -5.40 6.94
N VAL A 16 7.68 -5.86 6.33
CA VAL A 16 8.45 -7.08 6.54
C VAL A 16 9.89 -6.73 6.10
N LEU A 17 10.90 -6.88 6.95
CA LEU A 17 12.31 -6.69 6.57
C LEU A 17 13.06 -7.97 6.98
N ALA A 18 14.00 -8.52 6.22
CA ALA A 18 14.48 -8.26 4.86
C ALA A 18 15.65 -9.24 4.62
N GLY A 19 15.91 -9.56 3.36
CA GLY A 19 17.26 -9.90 2.90
C GLY A 19 17.37 -9.61 1.40
N CYS A 20 18.43 -9.02 0.85
CA CYS A 20 19.67 -8.44 1.38
C CYS A 20 20.20 -7.44 0.34
N GLY A 21 21.01 -6.47 0.79
CA GLY A 21 21.82 -5.63 -0.11
C GLY A 21 23.22 -6.21 -0.36
N SER A 22 23.93 -5.67 -1.35
CA SER A 22 25.32 -5.18 -1.21
C SER A 22 25.90 -4.75 -2.57
N GLU A 23 26.64 -3.64 -2.60
CA GLU A 23 28.01 -3.59 -3.15
C GLU A 23 28.65 -2.24 -2.80
N ASN A 24 29.89 -2.29 -2.30
CA ASN A 24 30.77 -1.14 -2.19
C ASN A 24 32.14 -1.57 -2.74
N THR A 25 32.52 -1.03 -3.90
CA THR A 25 33.85 -1.18 -4.50
C THR A 25 34.69 0.06 -4.23
N SER A 26 35.94 -0.14 -3.83
CA SER A 26 37.01 0.83 -4.13
C SER A 26 38.30 0.10 -4.51
N SER A 27 38.83 0.48 -5.66
CA SER A 27 40.07 -0.01 -6.29
C SER A 27 41.32 0.69 -5.76
N THR A 28 42.45 -0.01 -5.67
CA THR A 28 43.75 0.46 -6.23
C THR A 28 44.74 -0.70 -6.43
N THR A 29 45.27 -0.79 -7.65
CA THR A 29 46.36 -1.67 -8.16
C THR A 29 47.75 -1.11 -7.75
N PRO A 30 48.91 -1.82 -7.84
CA PRO A 30 49.43 -2.38 -9.10
C PRO A 30 50.25 -3.71 -9.07
N SER A 31 50.19 -4.41 -10.21
CA SER A 31 51.26 -5.16 -10.91
C SER A 31 52.23 -6.13 -10.19
N SER A 32 52.18 -7.41 -10.59
CA SER A 32 53.19 -8.08 -11.47
C SER A 32 53.58 -9.52 -11.06
N THR A 33 53.62 -10.39 -12.08
CA THR A 33 54.54 -11.53 -12.31
C THR A 33 54.37 -12.86 -11.55
N SER A 34 53.91 -13.87 -12.30
CA SER A 34 54.36 -15.28 -12.40
C SER A 34 54.52 -16.14 -11.14
N SER A 35 53.82 -17.28 -11.08
CA SER A 35 54.37 -18.60 -11.47
C SER A 35 53.43 -19.75 -11.11
N SER A 36 53.45 -20.76 -11.98
CA SER A 36 52.81 -22.07 -11.90
C SER A 36 53.02 -22.82 -10.58
N THR A 37 52.10 -23.74 -10.22
CA THR A 37 52.37 -25.20 -10.20
C THR A 37 51.06 -25.98 -10.00
N VAL A 38 50.83 -26.94 -10.88
CA VAL A 38 49.82 -28.01 -10.79
C VAL A 38 50.32 -29.08 -9.82
N ILE A 39 49.53 -29.46 -8.81
CA ILE A 39 49.64 -30.79 -8.20
C ILE A 39 48.23 -31.34 -7.94
N SER A 40 47.87 -32.30 -8.78
CA SER A 40 46.83 -33.30 -8.56
C SER A 40 47.31 -34.34 -7.54
N SER A 41 46.44 -34.72 -6.60
CA SER A 41 46.52 -36.02 -5.94
C SER A 41 45.15 -36.56 -5.58
N THR A 42 44.73 -37.54 -6.36
CA THR A 42 43.70 -38.54 -6.09
C THR A 42 44.06 -39.32 -4.83
N SER A 43 43.09 -39.59 -3.95
CA SER A 43 43.14 -40.72 -3.03
C SER A 43 41.72 -41.17 -2.71
N SER A 44 41.39 -42.33 -3.25
CA SER A 44 40.18 -43.11 -3.07
C SER A 44 40.37 -44.15 -1.96
N SER A 45 39.45 -44.19 -0.99
CA SER A 45 39.10 -45.34 -0.14
C SER A 45 38.05 -44.84 0.85
N SER A 46 36.95 -45.51 1.19
CA SER A 46 36.43 -46.84 0.89
C SER A 46 35.02 -46.85 1.50
N ILE A 47 34.06 -47.41 0.79
CA ILE A 47 32.70 -47.64 1.29
C ILE A 47 32.77 -48.72 2.37
N SER A 48 32.46 -48.33 3.62
CA SER A 48 32.08 -49.27 4.67
C SER A 48 30.61 -49.03 5.02
N SER A 49 29.76 -49.89 4.45
CA SER A 49 28.37 -50.06 4.82
C SER A 49 28.28 -50.40 6.31
N THR A 50 27.83 -49.42 7.10
CA THR A 50 27.42 -49.64 8.48
C THR A 50 26.04 -49.02 8.60
N SER A 51 25.05 -49.87 8.81
CA SER A 51 23.68 -49.51 9.16
C SER A 51 23.68 -48.54 10.34
N SER A 52 23.52 -47.25 10.07
CA SER A 52 23.46 -46.21 11.08
C SER A 52 22.05 -46.14 11.64
N SER A 53 21.90 -46.62 12.87
CA SER A 53 20.90 -46.15 13.83
C SER A 53 20.71 -44.63 13.69
N SER A 54 19.47 -44.18 13.67
CA SER A 54 19.07 -42.77 13.65
C SER A 54 19.80 -42.00 14.75
N ALA A 55 20.88 -41.31 14.40
CA ALA A 55 21.45 -40.29 15.26
C ALA A 55 20.44 -39.14 15.28
N THR A 56 19.78 -38.94 16.41
CA THR A 56 19.02 -37.72 16.70
C THR A 56 19.98 -36.54 16.53
N VAL A 57 19.82 -35.80 15.44
CA VAL A 57 20.54 -34.56 15.20
C VAL A 57 20.09 -33.59 16.28
N ALA A 58 21.03 -33.02 17.04
CA ALA A 58 20.68 -32.05 18.08
C ALA A 58 19.96 -30.85 17.44
N PRO A 59 18.92 -30.30 18.08
CA PRO A 59 18.26 -29.12 17.56
C PRO A 59 19.23 -27.94 17.64
N THR A 60 19.48 -27.28 16.51
CA THR A 60 20.34 -26.08 16.43
C THR A 60 19.68 -25.01 15.57
N LYS A 61 20.19 -23.80 15.67
CA LYS A 61 19.77 -22.66 14.84
C LYS A 61 19.88 -22.95 13.35
N GLU A 62 20.99 -23.53 12.91
CA GLU A 62 21.23 -23.90 11.51
C GLU A 62 20.24 -24.96 11.03
N ARG A 63 19.84 -25.88 11.92
CA ARG A 63 18.85 -26.91 11.61
C ARG A 63 17.48 -26.30 11.35
N ILE A 64 16.97 -25.43 12.23
CA ILE A 64 15.65 -24.82 12.01
C ILE A 64 15.63 -23.91 10.78
N VAL A 65 16.71 -23.18 10.50
CA VAL A 65 16.83 -22.37 9.27
C VAL A 65 16.80 -23.24 8.03
N SER A 66 17.49 -24.40 8.03
CA SER A 66 17.42 -25.35 6.91
C SER A 66 16.00 -25.87 6.72
N LEU A 67 15.33 -26.29 7.80
CA LEU A 67 13.96 -26.81 7.74
C LEU A 67 12.98 -25.77 7.19
N LEU A 68 13.05 -24.52 7.66
CA LEU A 68 12.20 -23.43 7.16
C LEU A 68 12.52 -23.05 5.72
N THR A 69 13.78 -23.18 5.29
CA THR A 69 14.20 -22.93 3.90
C THR A 69 13.70 -24.02 2.93
N GLU A 70 13.54 -25.25 3.42
CA GLU A 70 13.01 -26.38 2.64
C GLU A 70 11.50 -26.30 2.40
N LEU A 71 10.79 -25.39 3.09
CA LEU A 71 9.36 -25.16 2.87
C LEU A 71 9.09 -24.49 1.53
N ASP A 72 8.41 -25.21 0.64
CA ASP A 72 7.85 -24.65 -0.59
C ASP A 72 6.49 -24.01 -0.28
N GLN A 73 6.50 -22.70 0.00
CA GLN A 73 5.28 -21.94 0.31
C GLN A 73 4.28 -21.94 -0.86
N ASP A 74 4.74 -22.06 -2.11
CA ASP A 74 3.88 -22.15 -3.29
C ASP A 74 3.09 -23.47 -3.34
N LYS A 75 3.57 -24.49 -2.64
CA LYS A 75 2.89 -25.79 -2.49
C LYS A 75 1.96 -25.86 -1.29
N VAL A 76 1.87 -24.82 -0.45
CA VAL A 76 0.90 -24.82 0.65
C VAL A 76 -0.52 -24.77 0.10
N THR A 77 -1.32 -25.77 0.41
CA THR A 77 -2.71 -25.92 -0.04
C THR A 77 -3.71 -25.55 1.05
N SER A 78 -3.36 -25.75 2.32
CA SER A 78 -4.19 -25.34 3.46
C SER A 78 -3.34 -25.19 4.72
N TYR A 79 -3.82 -24.40 5.67
CA TYR A 79 -3.26 -24.29 7.02
C TYR A 79 -4.28 -23.66 7.97
N ASP A 80 -4.12 -23.98 9.25
CA ASP A 80 -4.85 -23.29 10.31
C ASP A 80 -4.02 -22.10 10.78
N PHE A 81 -4.69 -20.99 11.06
CA PHE A 81 -4.03 -19.76 11.48
C PHE A 81 -4.76 -19.12 12.66
N VAL A 82 -4.02 -18.67 13.67
CA VAL A 82 -4.59 -17.91 14.78
C VAL A 82 -4.04 -16.48 14.74
N ASP A 83 -4.95 -15.51 14.66
CA ASP A 83 -4.68 -14.09 14.87
C ASP A 83 -5.21 -13.69 16.25
N ARG A 84 -4.29 -13.40 17.17
CA ARG A 84 -4.59 -12.85 18.50
C ARG A 84 -4.13 -11.40 18.52
N SER A 85 -5.09 -10.48 18.64
CA SER A 85 -4.81 -9.06 18.67
C SER A 85 -5.44 -8.36 19.86
N TYR A 86 -4.64 -7.54 20.54
CA TYR A 86 -5.04 -6.70 21.67
C TYR A 86 -4.45 -5.29 21.52
N ALA A 87 -5.25 -4.26 21.78
CA ALA A 87 -4.78 -2.88 21.88
C ALA A 87 -5.63 -2.06 22.86
N TYR A 88 -4.98 -1.38 23.80
CA TYR A 88 -5.68 -0.68 24.88
C TYR A 88 -6.42 0.58 24.40
N ASN A 89 -5.81 1.41 23.54
CA ASN A 89 -6.32 2.75 23.23
C ASN A 89 -6.14 3.22 21.77
N PHE A 90 -5.78 2.33 20.86
CA PHE A 90 -5.67 2.66 19.43
C PHE A 90 -6.06 1.46 18.57
N TYR A 91 -6.50 1.74 17.35
CA TYR A 91 -6.74 0.72 16.33
C TYR A 91 -5.43 0.47 15.61
N ASN A 92 -4.81 -0.70 15.80
CA ASN A 92 -3.56 -1.05 15.11
C ASN A 92 -3.81 -2.21 14.15
N ASN A 93 -3.96 -1.90 12.86
CA ASN A 93 -4.00 -2.88 11.75
C ASN A 93 -4.91 -4.10 12.00
N SER A 94 -5.95 -3.91 12.80
CA SER A 94 -6.81 -4.97 13.28
C SER A 94 -7.84 -5.31 12.22
N LYS A 95 -7.87 -6.55 11.73
CA LYS A 95 -8.91 -6.98 10.77
C LYS A 95 -10.29 -6.95 11.43
N TYR A 96 -10.36 -7.26 12.73
CA TYR A 96 -11.60 -7.32 13.49
C TYR A 96 -11.61 -6.28 14.60
N ILE A 97 -12.70 -5.54 14.75
CA ILE A 97 -12.91 -4.66 15.89
C ILE A 97 -13.88 -5.35 16.82
N VAL A 98 -13.33 -6.18 17.70
CA VAL A 98 -14.11 -7.00 18.63
C VAL A 98 -13.45 -6.94 20.00
N SER A 99 -14.20 -6.50 21.01
CA SER A 99 -13.77 -6.52 22.41
C SER A 99 -14.95 -6.90 23.30
N GLY A 100 -14.75 -7.83 24.23
CA GLY A 100 -15.75 -8.19 25.23
C GLY A 100 -15.88 -7.16 26.36
N ASN A 101 -14.85 -6.35 26.57
CA ASN A 101 -14.82 -5.28 27.57
C ASN A 101 -13.91 -4.13 27.11
N ILE A 102 -14.52 -3.02 26.72
CA ILE A 102 -13.79 -1.83 26.26
C ILE A 102 -12.91 -1.18 27.34
N GLN A 103 -13.14 -1.50 28.63
CA GLN A 103 -12.31 -1.02 29.74
C GLN A 103 -10.97 -1.76 29.83
N THR A 104 -10.90 -2.99 29.33
CA THR A 104 -9.65 -3.77 29.28
C THR A 104 -8.93 -3.56 27.96
N GLY A 105 -9.63 -3.30 26.85
CA GLY A 105 -9.02 -2.78 25.63
C GLY A 105 -10.02 -2.50 24.51
N LEU A 106 -9.68 -1.58 23.60
CA LEU A 106 -10.49 -1.28 22.41
C LEU A 106 -10.56 -2.47 21.44
N ILE A 107 -9.45 -3.19 21.29
CA ILE A 107 -9.36 -4.41 20.51
C ILE A 107 -8.96 -5.53 21.47
N ASN A 108 -9.72 -6.62 21.50
CA ASN A 108 -9.35 -7.81 22.25
C ASN A 108 -10.05 -9.05 21.70
N TYR A 109 -9.41 -9.75 20.77
CA TYR A 109 -9.95 -10.98 20.19
C TYR A 109 -8.89 -12.03 19.90
N GLN A 110 -9.36 -13.25 19.63
CA GLN A 110 -8.61 -14.30 18.97
C GLN A 110 -9.44 -14.89 17.82
N ALA A 111 -8.97 -14.74 16.60
CA ALA A 111 -9.57 -15.29 15.39
C ALA A 111 -8.83 -16.56 14.98
N LYS A 112 -9.55 -17.66 14.86
CA LYS A 112 -9.05 -18.96 14.40
C LYS A 112 -9.57 -19.17 12.99
N HIS A 113 -8.66 -19.28 12.06
CA HIS A 113 -8.88 -19.41 10.63
C HIS A 113 -8.51 -20.82 10.18
N LYS A 114 -9.16 -21.26 9.12
CA LYS A 114 -8.82 -22.50 8.40
C LYS A 114 -8.77 -22.20 6.92
N PHE A 115 -7.60 -21.80 6.47
CA PHE A 115 -7.41 -21.38 5.10
C PHE A 115 -7.27 -22.58 4.17
N GLN A 116 -7.96 -22.51 3.03
CA GLN A 116 -7.76 -23.37 1.88
C GLN A 116 -7.40 -22.48 0.68
N LEU A 117 -6.29 -22.80 0.01
CA LEU A 117 -5.68 -21.99 -1.04
C LEU A 117 -5.84 -22.69 -2.39
N PHE A 118 -6.17 -21.90 -3.42
CA PHE A 118 -6.46 -22.38 -4.77
C PHE A 118 -5.61 -21.65 -5.82
N ASN A 119 -5.47 -22.24 -7.02
CA ASN A 119 -4.61 -21.71 -8.09
C ASN A 119 -5.17 -20.47 -8.78
N ASN A 120 -6.48 -20.27 -8.76
CA ASN A 120 -7.16 -19.16 -9.46
C ASN A 120 -7.26 -17.91 -8.58
N GLN A 121 -6.21 -17.60 -7.81
CA GLN A 121 -6.15 -16.46 -6.88
C GLN A 121 -7.41 -16.40 -6.00
N PHE A 122 -7.66 -17.52 -5.32
CA PHE A 122 -8.82 -17.72 -4.48
C PHE A 122 -8.41 -18.40 -3.18
N ILE A 123 -9.01 -17.94 -2.08
CA ILE A 123 -8.85 -18.49 -0.73
C ILE A 123 -10.25 -18.62 -0.13
N SER A 124 -10.55 -19.77 0.45
CA SER A 124 -11.68 -19.92 1.37
C SER A 124 -11.19 -20.04 2.80
N ASP A 125 -12.01 -19.58 3.73
CA ASP A 125 -11.67 -19.55 5.15
C ASP A 125 -12.89 -19.90 6.02
N GLU A 126 -12.68 -20.75 7.02
CA GLU A 126 -13.63 -20.94 8.12
C GLU A 126 -13.11 -20.23 9.36
N ILE A 127 -13.88 -19.25 9.86
CA ILE A 127 -13.40 -18.33 10.89
C ILE A 127 -14.23 -18.50 12.16
N THR A 128 -13.54 -18.68 13.28
CA THR A 128 -14.12 -18.55 14.62
C THR A 128 -13.44 -17.39 15.34
N ILE A 129 -14.21 -16.37 15.73
CA ILE A 129 -13.70 -15.18 16.41
C ILE A 129 -14.20 -15.16 17.84
N ASP A 130 -13.28 -15.27 18.78
CA ASP A 130 -13.55 -15.16 20.21
C ASP A 130 -13.28 -13.71 20.66
N SER A 131 -14.29 -13.01 21.17
CA SER A 131 -14.13 -11.77 21.92
C SER A 131 -13.56 -12.10 23.29
N LEU A 132 -12.47 -11.44 23.68
CA LEU A 132 -11.77 -11.74 24.91
C LEU A 132 -11.95 -10.63 25.94
N ASP A 133 -11.93 -11.03 27.21
CA ASP A 133 -11.67 -10.17 28.35
C ASP A 133 -10.33 -10.56 28.97
N GLY A 134 -9.56 -9.57 29.39
CA GLY A 134 -8.19 -9.70 29.85
C GLY A 134 -7.14 -9.97 28.76
N VAL A 135 -5.87 -9.91 29.14
CA VAL A 135 -4.70 -9.92 28.24
C VAL A 135 -3.86 -11.16 28.42
N GLU A 136 -3.42 -11.46 29.65
CA GLU A 136 -2.71 -12.69 30.03
C GLU A 136 -3.72 -13.80 30.29
N THR A 137 -4.62 -13.55 31.24
CA THR A 137 -5.65 -14.50 31.65
C THR A 137 -6.90 -14.23 30.85
N THR A 138 -6.89 -14.68 29.59
CA THR A 138 -8.00 -14.43 28.69
C THR A 138 -9.24 -15.24 29.06
N LYS A 139 -10.39 -14.60 28.98
CA LYS A 139 -11.71 -15.24 29.08
C LYS A 139 -12.51 -14.93 27.83
N VAL A 140 -13.05 -15.97 27.19
CA VAL A 140 -13.99 -15.80 26.08
C VAL A 140 -15.30 -15.22 26.62
N VAL A 141 -15.69 -14.07 26.08
CA VAL A 141 -16.94 -13.37 26.39
C VAL A 141 -18.02 -13.75 25.40
N GLU A 142 -17.66 -13.78 24.12
CA GLU A 142 -18.55 -14.08 22.99
C GLU A 142 -17.75 -14.80 21.91
N THR A 143 -18.41 -15.70 21.17
CA THR A 143 -17.84 -16.40 20.02
C THR A 143 -18.73 -16.18 18.82
N ASN A 144 -18.13 -15.74 17.72
CA ASN A 144 -18.78 -15.56 16.43
C ASN A 144 -18.16 -16.47 15.37
N TYR A 145 -18.98 -16.86 14.40
CA TYR A 145 -18.58 -17.76 13.32
C TYR A 145 -18.85 -17.11 11.98
N ALA A 146 -17.88 -17.18 11.08
CA ALA A 146 -17.99 -16.64 9.75
C ALA A 146 -17.32 -17.53 8.70
N ASN A 147 -17.74 -17.37 7.46
CA ASN A 147 -17.03 -17.91 6.30
C ASN A 147 -16.38 -16.75 5.55
N GLY A 148 -15.09 -16.88 5.27
CA GLY A 148 -14.33 -15.93 4.49
C GLY A 148 -14.11 -16.41 3.07
N GLN A 149 -14.07 -15.48 2.13
CA GLN A 149 -13.55 -15.72 0.79
C GLN A 149 -12.68 -14.53 0.38
N ILE A 150 -11.46 -14.81 -0.06
CA ILE A 150 -10.58 -13.80 -0.65
C ILE A 150 -10.32 -14.20 -2.08
N TYR A 151 -10.68 -13.34 -3.03
CA TYR A 151 -10.48 -13.63 -4.45
C TYR A 151 -10.17 -12.38 -5.27
N GLN A 152 -9.43 -12.59 -6.35
CA GLN A 152 -9.19 -11.55 -7.35
C GLN A 152 -10.17 -11.69 -8.51
N GLU A 153 -10.83 -10.59 -8.88
CA GLU A 153 -11.62 -10.49 -10.11
C GLU A 153 -11.44 -9.10 -10.74
N GLY A 154 -11.09 -9.09 -12.03
CA GLY A 154 -10.71 -7.86 -12.72
C GLY A 154 -9.52 -7.17 -12.05
N ASN A 155 -9.71 -5.89 -11.70
CA ASN A 155 -8.70 -5.05 -11.05
C ASN A 155 -8.90 -4.93 -9.52
N TYR A 156 -9.65 -5.84 -8.91
CA TYR A 156 -9.96 -5.78 -7.48
C TYR A 156 -9.70 -7.13 -6.78
N ILE A 157 -9.31 -7.03 -5.51
CA ILE A 157 -9.28 -8.12 -4.55
C ILE A 157 -10.47 -7.94 -3.62
N TYR A 158 -11.31 -8.95 -3.52
CA TYR A 158 -12.47 -8.97 -2.63
C TYR A 158 -12.12 -9.82 -1.41
N ASP A 159 -12.29 -9.27 -0.21
CA ASP A 159 -12.16 -9.98 1.08
C ASP A 159 -13.52 -9.97 1.77
N TYR A 160 -14.27 -11.04 1.53
CA TYR A 160 -15.59 -11.26 2.11
C TYR A 160 -15.46 -11.88 3.50
N PHE A 161 -16.30 -11.40 4.41
CA PHE A 161 -16.49 -11.95 5.73
C PHE A 161 -17.99 -12.11 6.01
N ILE A 162 -18.50 -13.34 5.91
CA ILE A 162 -19.94 -13.64 6.04
C ILE A 162 -20.23 -14.29 7.39
N CYS A 163 -20.86 -13.53 8.29
CA CYS A 163 -21.27 -14.02 9.61
C CYS A 163 -22.43 -15.01 9.50
N THR A 164 -22.29 -16.17 10.14
CA THR A 164 -23.31 -17.23 10.12
C THR A 164 -24.43 -17.02 11.13
N SER A 165 -24.17 -16.31 12.23
CA SER A 165 -25.12 -16.04 13.32
C SER A 165 -25.56 -14.58 13.36
N LEU A 166 -24.64 -13.65 13.16
CA LEU A 166 -24.88 -12.19 13.18
C LEU A 166 -24.78 -11.63 11.76
N TYR A 167 -25.71 -12.03 10.89
CA TYR A 167 -25.65 -11.74 9.45
C TYR A 167 -25.45 -10.24 9.13
N GLU A 168 -26.04 -9.33 9.91
CA GLU A 168 -25.88 -7.88 9.78
C GLU A 168 -24.44 -7.36 10.01
N GLN A 169 -23.58 -8.17 10.62
CA GLN A 169 -22.16 -7.87 10.80
C GLN A 169 -21.28 -8.37 9.64
N SER A 170 -21.88 -8.99 8.62
CA SER A 170 -21.14 -9.39 7.42
C SER A 170 -20.68 -8.16 6.65
N PHE A 171 -19.48 -8.22 6.10
CA PHE A 171 -18.89 -7.13 5.31
C PHE A 171 -18.03 -7.67 4.19
N VAL A 172 -17.69 -6.78 3.26
CA VAL A 172 -16.67 -7.03 2.23
C VAL A 172 -15.77 -5.81 2.11
N ASN A 173 -14.47 -6.04 2.06
CA ASN A 173 -13.49 -5.04 1.67
C ASN A 173 -13.08 -5.31 0.21
N CYS A 174 -13.28 -4.33 -0.66
CA CYS A 174 -12.80 -4.38 -2.03
C CYS A 174 -11.53 -3.55 -2.13
N ASN A 175 -10.42 -4.15 -2.55
CA ASN A 175 -9.14 -3.47 -2.63
C ASN A 175 -8.73 -3.39 -4.10
N GLU A 176 -8.57 -2.18 -4.62
CA GLU A 176 -8.10 -2.00 -5.98
C GLU A 176 -6.64 -2.45 -6.11
N ILE A 177 -6.35 -3.15 -7.21
CA ILE A 177 -5.03 -3.69 -7.49
C ILE A 177 -4.14 -2.59 -8.06
N ASP A 178 -2.93 -2.50 -7.52
CA ASP A 178 -1.89 -1.60 -8.00
C ASP A 178 -0.49 -2.20 -7.82
N TYR A 179 0.57 -1.42 -8.08
CA TYR A 179 1.95 -1.92 -8.02
C TYR A 179 2.33 -2.60 -6.69
N TYR A 180 1.77 -2.14 -5.56
CA TYR A 180 2.08 -2.66 -4.23
C TYR A 180 0.99 -3.53 -3.63
N ASN A 181 -0.25 -3.37 -4.08
CA ASN A 181 -1.41 -4.12 -3.66
C ASN A 181 -1.80 -5.13 -4.75
N GLN A 182 -1.34 -6.37 -4.59
CA GLN A 182 -1.59 -7.52 -5.46
C GLN A 182 -2.13 -8.65 -4.58
N PHE A 183 -2.75 -9.67 -5.17
CA PHE A 183 -3.35 -10.77 -4.39
C PHE A 183 -2.36 -11.39 -3.39
N ASP A 184 -1.14 -11.70 -3.84
CA ASP A 184 -0.11 -12.32 -3.01
C ASP A 184 0.47 -11.35 -1.94
N THR A 185 0.44 -10.03 -2.18
CA THR A 185 0.87 -9.06 -1.17
C THR A 185 -0.24 -8.73 -0.18
N TYR A 186 -1.49 -8.84 -0.60
CA TYR A 186 -2.67 -8.66 0.23
C TYR A 186 -2.84 -9.82 1.22
N PHE A 187 -2.81 -11.07 0.73
CA PHE A 187 -2.87 -12.25 1.57
C PHE A 187 -1.48 -12.87 1.76
N ASN A 188 -0.81 -12.45 2.83
CA ASN A 188 0.59 -12.83 3.05
C ASN A 188 0.87 -13.37 4.47
N TYR A 189 -0.06 -14.10 5.09
CA TYR A 189 0.17 -14.68 6.42
C TYR A 189 1.34 -15.69 6.43
N LEU A 190 1.65 -16.33 5.30
CA LEU A 190 2.80 -17.24 5.19
C LEU A 190 4.17 -16.51 5.27
N SER A 191 4.23 -15.19 5.02
CA SER A 191 5.47 -14.39 5.20
C SER A 191 6.06 -14.42 6.60
N ILE A 192 5.27 -14.83 7.59
CA ILE A 192 5.77 -15.06 8.96
C ILE A 192 6.85 -16.15 8.97
N ILE A 193 6.75 -17.16 8.09
CA ILE A 193 7.76 -18.20 7.92
C ILE A 193 9.10 -17.57 7.51
N ASP A 194 9.09 -16.67 6.53
CA ASP A 194 10.30 -15.98 6.08
C ASP A 194 10.85 -15.03 7.14
N THR A 195 9.96 -14.30 7.83
CA THR A 195 10.34 -13.42 8.95
C THR A 195 11.06 -14.19 10.06
N ILE A 196 10.51 -15.34 10.45
CA ILE A 196 11.08 -16.22 11.47
C ILE A 196 12.40 -16.82 10.98
N LYS A 197 12.45 -17.29 9.73
CA LYS A 197 13.66 -17.83 9.11
C LYS A 197 14.79 -16.82 9.12
N ASP A 198 14.54 -15.58 8.71
CA ASP A 198 15.54 -14.51 8.69
C ASP A 198 16.03 -14.18 10.10
N ALA A 199 15.11 -14.11 11.07
CA ALA A 199 15.45 -13.90 12.48
C ALA A 199 16.31 -15.03 13.07
N PHE A 200 16.00 -16.30 12.80
CA PHE A 200 16.83 -17.42 13.22
C PHE A 200 18.17 -17.47 12.47
N ASN A 201 18.22 -17.09 11.18
CA ASN A 201 19.44 -17.15 10.39
C ASN A 201 20.52 -16.22 10.97
N ASN A 202 20.18 -14.95 11.18
CA ASN A 202 21.10 -13.98 11.78
C ASN A 202 20.43 -13.11 12.86
N PRO A 203 20.23 -13.65 14.09
CA PRO A 203 19.50 -12.96 15.13
C PRO A 203 20.06 -11.58 15.48
N THR A 204 21.39 -11.43 15.51
CA THR A 204 22.05 -10.18 15.88
C THR A 204 22.00 -9.12 14.78
N GLU A 205 21.88 -9.53 13.52
CA GLU A 205 21.66 -8.59 12.41
C GLU A 205 20.19 -8.20 12.32
N TYR A 206 19.29 -9.14 12.58
CA TYR A 206 17.85 -8.89 12.64
C TYR A 206 17.47 -8.00 13.84
N PHE A 207 18.10 -8.22 14.99
CA PHE A 207 17.95 -7.43 16.23
C PHE A 207 19.28 -6.76 16.62
N PRO A 208 19.69 -5.69 15.92
CA PRO A 208 20.97 -5.05 16.15
C PRO A 208 20.95 -4.25 17.46
N VAL A 209 21.96 -4.52 18.31
CA VAL A 209 22.16 -3.81 19.59
C VAL A 209 22.38 -2.31 19.37
N ASP A 210 22.99 -1.92 18.24
CA ASP A 210 23.18 -0.51 17.88
C ASP A 210 21.86 0.24 17.64
N ASN A 211 20.77 -0.47 17.37
CA ASN A 211 19.42 0.10 17.30
C ASN A 211 18.67 0.02 18.64
N GLY A 212 19.36 -0.33 19.73
CA GLY A 212 18.83 -0.34 21.09
C GLY A 212 18.23 -1.67 21.54
N TYR A 213 18.27 -2.73 20.73
CA TYR A 213 17.84 -4.07 21.14
C TYR A 213 18.81 -4.71 22.14
N GLU A 214 18.31 -5.58 23.00
CA GLU A 214 19.14 -6.49 23.79
C GLU A 214 19.62 -7.67 22.92
N THR A 215 20.70 -8.33 23.37
CA THR A 215 21.20 -9.53 22.70
C THR A 215 20.10 -10.58 22.63
N PRO A 216 19.74 -11.08 21.43
CA PRO A 216 18.69 -12.07 21.27
C PRO A 216 19.08 -13.40 21.94
N VAL A 217 18.09 -14.05 22.55
CA VAL A 217 18.24 -15.32 23.26
C VAL A 217 17.62 -16.43 22.44
N PHE A 218 18.45 -17.41 22.08
CA PHE A 218 18.04 -18.63 21.40
C PHE A 218 18.03 -19.80 22.38
N ASP A 219 16.96 -20.58 22.38
CA ASP A 219 16.87 -21.85 23.09
C ASP A 219 16.33 -22.95 22.17
N ALA A 220 16.79 -24.17 22.39
CA ALA A 220 16.32 -25.33 21.64
C ALA A 220 16.31 -26.59 22.49
N THR A 221 15.17 -27.26 22.54
CA THR A 221 14.98 -28.47 23.35
C THR A 221 14.30 -29.57 22.54
N VAL A 222 14.36 -30.80 23.04
CA VAL A 222 13.60 -31.93 22.49
C VAL A 222 12.75 -32.51 23.59
N GLN A 223 11.45 -32.59 23.36
CA GLN A 223 10.51 -33.21 24.28
C GLN A 223 9.55 -34.11 23.49
N ASP A 224 9.38 -35.35 23.94
CA ASP A 224 8.43 -36.31 23.39
C ASP A 224 8.52 -36.54 21.85
N GLY A 225 9.68 -36.31 21.24
CA GLY A 225 9.90 -36.46 19.79
C GLY A 225 9.77 -35.17 18.97
N VAL A 226 9.33 -34.08 19.62
CA VAL A 226 9.20 -32.74 19.05
C VAL A 226 10.44 -31.91 19.38
N GLU A 227 11.02 -31.31 18.37
CA GLU A 227 12.06 -30.27 18.51
C GLU A 227 11.35 -28.92 18.73
N HIS A 228 11.68 -28.25 19.83
CA HIS A 228 11.15 -26.93 20.18
C HIS A 228 12.25 -25.89 20.00
N TYR A 229 12.05 -24.93 19.11
CA TYR A 229 12.96 -23.82 18.85
C TYR A 229 12.33 -22.52 19.35
N ALA A 230 13.09 -21.72 20.09
CA ALA A 230 12.63 -20.42 20.57
C ALA A 230 13.70 -19.35 20.33
N LEU A 231 13.26 -18.18 19.87
CA LEU A 231 14.08 -16.98 19.74
C LEU A 231 13.33 -15.80 20.34
N SER A 232 13.89 -15.17 21.36
CA SER A 232 13.31 -13.98 21.99
C SER A 232 14.27 -12.80 21.95
N CYS A 233 13.74 -11.60 21.72
CA CYS A 233 14.49 -10.37 21.81
C CYS A 233 13.64 -9.28 22.49
N VAL A 234 14.35 -8.32 23.09
CA VAL A 234 13.76 -7.22 23.86
C VAL A 234 14.29 -5.89 23.34
N PHE A 235 13.39 -4.93 23.19
CA PHE A 235 13.71 -3.51 23.07
C PHE A 235 13.27 -2.83 24.36
N PRO A 236 14.19 -2.28 25.17
CA PRO A 236 13.89 -1.73 26.50
C PRO A 236 13.12 -0.40 26.47
N GLY A 237 12.97 0.22 25.30
CA GLY A 237 12.34 1.53 25.14
C GLY A 237 13.35 2.64 24.89
N ALA A 238 12.86 3.74 24.30
CA ALA A 238 13.58 5.00 24.11
C ALA A 238 12.59 6.17 24.26
N ASP A 239 13.07 7.42 24.28
CA ASP A 239 12.24 8.61 24.53
C ASP A 239 10.96 8.66 23.67
N ASP A 240 11.05 8.24 22.41
CA ASP A 240 9.92 8.23 21.46
C ASP A 240 9.33 6.83 21.19
N TYR A 241 9.85 5.77 21.82
CA TYR A 241 9.51 4.38 21.51
C TYR A 241 9.24 3.55 22.75
N LYS A 242 8.05 2.92 22.80
CA LYS A 242 7.65 2.02 23.88
C LYS A 242 8.54 0.77 23.96
N PRO A 243 8.72 0.17 25.16
CA PRO A 243 9.37 -1.13 25.27
C PRO A 243 8.60 -2.23 24.54
N ILE A 244 9.32 -3.18 23.96
CA ILE A 244 8.75 -4.26 23.14
C ILE A 244 9.45 -5.58 23.47
N ILE A 245 8.68 -6.66 23.53
CA ILE A 245 9.18 -8.04 23.60
C ILE A 245 8.71 -8.77 22.35
N ILE A 246 9.64 -9.41 21.65
CA ILE A 246 9.40 -10.17 20.42
C ILE A 246 9.81 -11.61 20.66
N ASN A 247 8.92 -12.56 20.36
CA ASN A 247 9.16 -13.98 20.48
C ASN A 247 8.82 -14.69 19.18
N PHE A 248 9.69 -15.61 18.78
CA PHE A 248 9.45 -16.58 17.74
C PHE A 248 9.57 -17.98 18.34
N SER A 249 8.68 -18.88 17.94
CA SER A 249 8.74 -20.28 18.33
C SER A 249 8.43 -21.17 17.13
N VAL A 250 9.12 -22.30 17.02
CA VAL A 250 8.82 -23.32 16.02
C VAL A 250 8.90 -24.70 16.66
N ASP A 251 7.84 -25.47 16.50
CA ASP A 251 7.75 -26.85 16.95
C ASP A 251 7.76 -27.78 15.73
N TYR A 252 8.70 -28.71 15.70
CA TYR A 252 8.91 -29.63 14.58
C TYR A 252 8.91 -31.09 15.03
N GLU A 253 7.94 -31.87 14.54
CA GLU A 253 7.81 -33.30 14.85
C GLU A 253 8.72 -34.12 13.92
N THR A 254 9.78 -34.66 14.48
CA THR A 254 10.82 -35.35 13.70
C THR A 254 10.34 -36.66 13.09
N SER A 255 9.35 -37.31 13.71
CA SER A 255 8.83 -38.60 13.25
C SER A 255 7.95 -38.48 12.00
N THR A 256 7.10 -37.46 11.95
CA THR A 256 6.24 -37.17 10.79
C THR A 256 6.88 -36.21 9.80
N LYS A 257 7.96 -35.50 10.22
CA LYS A 257 8.62 -34.43 9.46
C LYS A 257 7.68 -33.26 9.17
N GLU A 258 6.89 -32.90 10.16
CA GLU A 258 5.88 -31.85 10.04
C GLU A 258 6.19 -30.72 11.02
N PHE A 259 5.95 -29.49 10.57
CA PHE A 259 5.85 -28.36 11.47
C PHE A 259 4.52 -28.47 12.23
N VAL A 260 4.63 -28.65 13.55
CA VAL A 260 3.48 -28.70 14.45
C VAL A 260 2.93 -27.28 14.64
N SER A 261 3.83 -26.33 14.85
CA SER A 261 3.51 -24.93 15.16
C SER A 261 4.60 -24.01 14.68
N ILE A 262 4.22 -22.86 14.10
CA ILE A 262 5.12 -21.75 13.77
C ILE A 262 4.50 -20.48 14.35
N ASP A 263 5.18 -19.87 15.30
CA ASP A 263 4.67 -18.83 16.18
C ASP A 263 5.49 -17.55 16.11
N TYR A 264 4.77 -16.43 16.06
CA TYR A 264 5.31 -15.10 16.19
C TYR A 264 4.45 -14.28 17.13
N LYS A 265 5.08 -13.63 18.11
CA LYS A 265 4.39 -12.80 19.08
C LYS A 265 5.17 -11.52 19.36
N ILE A 266 4.48 -10.40 19.26
CA ILE A 266 4.94 -9.10 19.73
C ILE A 266 4.05 -8.61 20.86
N ARG A 267 4.69 -8.15 21.92
CA ARG A 267 4.05 -7.45 23.03
C ARG A 267 4.71 -6.09 23.19
N SER A 268 3.95 -5.02 23.01
CA SER A 268 4.38 -3.67 23.38
C SER A 268 3.85 -3.31 24.76
N LEU A 269 4.70 -2.75 25.59
CA LEU A 269 4.39 -2.36 26.96
C LEU A 269 4.07 -0.86 27.03
N LEU A 270 3.37 -0.44 28.08
CA LEU A 270 3.02 0.97 28.28
C LEU A 270 4.25 1.81 28.64
N ASP A 271 4.99 1.37 29.66
CA ASP A 271 6.05 2.18 30.28
C ASP A 271 7.40 1.45 30.40
N SER A 272 7.43 0.25 30.99
CA SER A 272 8.68 -0.49 31.25
C SER A 272 8.52 -2.00 31.13
N LEU A 273 9.65 -2.71 30.97
CA LEU A 273 9.73 -4.18 30.85
C LEU A 273 9.25 -4.93 32.10
N ASP A 274 9.38 -4.31 33.28
CA ASP A 274 9.02 -4.92 34.57
C ASP A 274 7.52 -4.76 34.90
N THR A 275 6.73 -4.20 33.99
CA THR A 275 5.29 -4.03 34.21
C THR A 275 4.54 -5.36 34.14
N ASP A 276 3.50 -5.47 34.97
CA ASP A 276 2.59 -6.61 35.02
C ASP A 276 2.00 -6.91 33.63
N TYR A 277 1.80 -8.19 33.31
CA TYR A 277 1.36 -8.59 31.98
C TYR A 277 -0.03 -8.04 31.64
N GLU A 278 -0.93 -8.08 32.61
CA GLU A 278 -2.33 -7.75 32.41
C GLU A 278 -2.51 -6.24 32.24
N ILE A 279 -1.93 -5.43 33.12
CA ILE A 279 -2.14 -3.97 33.14
C ILE A 279 -1.04 -3.18 32.43
N GLY A 280 0.15 -3.75 32.24
CA GLY A 280 1.30 -3.08 31.64
C GLY A 280 1.37 -3.20 30.13
N THR A 281 0.47 -3.98 29.52
CA THR A 281 0.48 -4.22 28.08
C THR A 281 -0.25 -3.12 27.32
N SER A 282 0.45 -2.49 26.39
CA SER A 282 -0.15 -1.52 25.47
C SER A 282 -0.81 -2.21 24.27
N SER A 283 -0.15 -3.23 23.71
CA SER A 283 -0.70 -4.03 22.60
C SER A 283 -0.04 -5.40 22.51
N ILE A 284 -0.77 -6.36 21.93
CA ILE A 284 -0.27 -7.69 21.56
C ILE A 284 -0.72 -8.00 20.14
N THR A 285 0.21 -8.55 19.37
CA THR A 285 -0.10 -9.27 18.14
C THR A 285 0.57 -10.62 18.24
N SER A 286 -0.19 -11.69 18.06
CA SER A 286 0.35 -13.05 18.04
C SER A 286 -0.27 -13.81 16.88
N TYR A 287 0.60 -14.40 16.07
CA TYR A 287 0.26 -15.21 14.92
C TYR A 287 0.80 -16.62 15.12
N ASN A 288 -0.04 -17.59 14.83
CA ASN A 288 0.30 -19.01 14.95
C ASN A 288 -0.17 -19.74 13.70
N ILE A 289 0.73 -20.46 13.04
CA ILE A 289 0.43 -21.34 11.91
C ILE A 289 0.54 -22.79 12.39
N THR A 290 -0.50 -23.57 12.12
CA THR A 290 -0.52 -25.02 12.39
C THR A 290 -1.14 -25.76 11.21
N ASN A 291 -1.09 -27.10 11.24
CA ASN A 291 -1.75 -27.95 10.25
C ASN A 291 -1.40 -27.63 8.78
N LEU A 292 -0.15 -27.22 8.50
CA LEU A 292 0.35 -26.95 7.16
C LEU A 292 0.22 -28.19 6.26
N LYS A 293 -0.46 -28.06 5.12
CA LYS A 293 -0.60 -29.11 4.11
C LYS A 293 -0.02 -28.68 2.77
N PHE A 294 0.75 -29.59 2.18
CA PHE A 294 1.44 -29.37 0.91
C PHE A 294 0.85 -30.21 -0.21
N GLY A 295 0.87 -29.69 -1.42
CA GLY A 295 0.41 -30.37 -2.61
C GLY A 295 0.29 -29.44 -3.81
N ASP A 296 -0.27 -29.97 -4.89
CA ASP A 296 -0.71 -29.14 -6.00
C ASP A 296 -2.06 -28.53 -5.66
N LYS A 297 -2.13 -27.20 -5.65
CA LYS A 297 -3.40 -26.47 -5.50
C LYS A 297 -4.35 -26.85 -6.64
N THR A 298 -5.63 -26.88 -6.34
CA THR A 298 -6.70 -27.05 -7.34
C THR A 298 -7.32 -25.69 -7.65
N ASN A 299 -8.19 -25.62 -8.67
CA ASN A 299 -9.02 -24.43 -8.89
C ASN A 299 -10.24 -24.52 -7.98
N PHE A 300 -10.67 -23.39 -7.41
CA PHE A 300 -11.95 -23.32 -6.74
C PHE A 300 -13.08 -23.43 -7.77
N ASP A 301 -14.02 -24.35 -7.56
CA ASP A 301 -15.19 -24.60 -8.41
C ASP A 301 -16.54 -24.46 -7.64
N GLY A 302 -16.48 -23.92 -6.43
CA GLY A 302 -17.64 -23.66 -5.58
C GLY A 302 -18.36 -22.35 -5.90
N VAL A 303 -19.30 -21.99 -5.02
CA VAL A 303 -20.05 -20.71 -5.11
C VAL A 303 -19.23 -19.59 -4.49
N VAL A 304 -19.09 -18.49 -5.23
CA VAL A 304 -18.41 -17.27 -4.80
C VAL A 304 -19.44 -16.31 -4.18
N PHE A 305 -19.06 -15.66 -3.09
CA PHE A 305 -19.87 -14.61 -2.48
C PHE A 305 -19.93 -13.36 -3.36
N THR A 306 -21.05 -12.63 -3.24
CA THR A 306 -21.37 -11.45 -4.02
C THR A 306 -21.87 -10.34 -3.10
N PHE A 307 -22.05 -9.13 -3.61
CA PHE A 307 -22.65 -8.03 -2.86
C PHE A 307 -24.09 -8.28 -2.40
N ASP A 308 -24.78 -9.29 -2.94
CA ASP A 308 -26.11 -9.69 -2.48
C ASP A 308 -26.05 -10.51 -1.19
N ASP A 309 -24.91 -11.12 -0.89
CA ASP A 309 -24.63 -11.80 0.38
C ASP A 309 -24.30 -10.81 1.51
N ILE A 310 -24.21 -9.51 1.21
CA ILE A 310 -23.99 -8.44 2.19
C ILE A 310 -25.32 -7.73 2.47
N PRO A 311 -25.95 -7.96 3.64
CA PRO A 311 -27.27 -7.41 3.95
C PRO A 311 -27.29 -5.88 4.01
N SER A 312 -26.27 -5.29 4.63
CA SER A 312 -26.14 -3.84 4.73
C SER A 312 -25.16 -3.31 3.68
N LYS A 313 -25.66 -2.52 2.71
CA LYS A 313 -24.81 -1.90 1.69
C LYS A 313 -23.76 -0.94 2.28
N SER A 314 -23.97 -0.42 3.49
CA SER A 314 -22.94 0.37 4.20
C SER A 314 -21.72 -0.47 4.64
N SER A 315 -21.84 -1.80 4.64
CA SER A 315 -20.78 -2.75 4.95
C SER A 315 -20.03 -3.24 3.70
N ILE A 316 -20.29 -2.63 2.55
CA ILE A 316 -19.49 -2.80 1.33
C ILE A 316 -18.48 -1.67 1.31
N HIS A 317 -17.25 -1.96 1.70
CA HIS A 317 -16.19 -0.98 1.77
C HIS A 317 -15.43 -0.92 0.45
N ASN A 318 -15.15 0.30 0.00
CA ASN A 318 -14.37 0.57 -1.22
C ASN A 318 -14.93 -0.13 -2.47
N ALA A 319 -16.26 -0.21 -2.59
CA ALA A 319 -16.95 -0.87 -3.70
C ALA A 319 -16.33 -0.49 -5.06
N PRO A 320 -16.10 -1.46 -5.96
CA PRO A 320 -15.59 -1.22 -7.30
C PRO A 320 -16.39 -0.14 -8.01
N LYS A 321 -15.68 0.71 -8.75
CA LYS A 321 -16.33 1.70 -9.61
C LYS A 321 -16.75 1.02 -10.91
N GLU A 322 -17.97 1.27 -11.34
CA GLU A 322 -18.56 0.64 -12.52
C GLU A 322 -18.97 1.67 -13.57
N VAL A 323 -18.91 1.27 -14.84
CA VAL A 323 -19.47 2.06 -15.94
C VAL A 323 -20.99 2.05 -15.79
N ILE A 324 -21.59 3.23 -15.78
CA ILE A 324 -23.04 3.40 -15.65
C ILE A 324 -23.68 3.07 -16.99
N ASP A 325 -24.56 2.07 -17.00
CA ASP A 325 -25.34 1.73 -18.18
C ASP A 325 -26.39 2.80 -18.46
N VAL A 326 -26.24 3.47 -19.61
CA VAL A 326 -27.17 4.48 -20.12
C VAL A 326 -27.76 4.06 -21.46
N SER A 327 -27.70 2.76 -21.80
CA SER A 327 -28.19 2.23 -23.08
C SER A 327 -29.70 2.36 -23.26
N ASP A 328 -30.44 2.41 -22.15
CA ASP A 328 -31.89 2.64 -22.11
C ASP A 328 -32.28 4.12 -22.19
N LYS A 329 -31.32 5.05 -22.06
CA LYS A 329 -31.55 6.50 -22.13
C LYS A 329 -31.54 7.00 -23.58
N GLU A 330 -32.49 7.86 -23.92
CA GLU A 330 -32.52 8.54 -25.22
C GLU A 330 -31.34 9.53 -25.35
N ASP A 331 -30.99 9.85 -26.60
CA ASP A 331 -30.01 10.90 -26.87
C ASP A 331 -30.57 12.28 -26.48
N GLY A 332 -29.69 13.15 -25.97
CA GLY A 332 -30.06 14.46 -25.43
C GLY A 332 -29.58 14.66 -24.00
N ALA A 333 -30.28 15.51 -23.25
CA ALA A 333 -29.92 15.83 -21.88
C ALA A 333 -30.17 14.62 -20.95
N LEU A 334 -29.18 14.33 -20.10
CA LEU A 334 -29.33 13.37 -19.01
C LEU A 334 -29.92 14.06 -17.78
N ASP A 335 -30.65 13.31 -16.96
CA ASP A 335 -31.07 13.77 -15.64
C ASP A 335 -29.86 13.97 -14.71
N GLU A 336 -29.99 14.87 -13.74
CA GLU A 336 -28.88 15.27 -12.84
C GLU A 336 -28.39 14.11 -11.97
N GLU A 337 -29.28 13.19 -11.57
CA GLU A 337 -28.91 12.02 -10.77
C GLU A 337 -28.00 11.07 -11.57
N THR A 338 -28.37 10.76 -12.82
CA THR A 338 -27.54 9.94 -13.72
C THR A 338 -26.20 10.64 -14.01
N ALA A 339 -26.21 11.95 -14.27
CA ALA A 339 -24.97 12.69 -14.51
C ALA A 339 -24.03 12.68 -13.29
N LEU A 340 -24.57 12.87 -12.08
CA LEU A 340 -23.79 12.78 -10.85
C LEU A 340 -23.23 11.38 -10.64
N GLU A 341 -24.04 10.35 -10.88
CA GLU A 341 -23.62 8.95 -10.72
C GLU A 341 -22.45 8.60 -11.65
N ILE A 342 -22.44 9.12 -12.89
CA ILE A 342 -21.31 9.00 -13.80
C ILE A 342 -20.05 9.68 -13.22
N ILE A 343 -20.17 10.88 -12.65
CA ILE A 343 -19.03 11.58 -12.01
C ILE A 343 -18.51 10.78 -10.81
N LYS A 344 -19.39 10.24 -9.96
CA LYS A 344 -19.02 9.40 -8.80
C LYS A 344 -18.30 8.10 -9.19
N ASN A 345 -18.48 7.66 -10.43
CA ASN A 345 -17.86 6.49 -11.02
C ASN A 345 -16.81 6.81 -12.09
N ILE A 346 -16.32 8.06 -12.16
CA ILE A 346 -15.43 8.51 -13.24
C ILE A 346 -14.16 7.64 -13.37
N TYR A 347 -13.69 7.08 -12.26
CA TYR A 347 -12.52 6.19 -12.25
C TYR A 347 -12.72 4.92 -13.10
N ALA A 348 -13.94 4.36 -13.15
CA ALA A 348 -14.26 3.20 -13.98
C ALA A 348 -14.00 3.46 -15.47
N TYR A 349 -14.38 4.65 -15.94
CA TYR A 349 -14.17 5.09 -17.32
C TYR A 349 -12.70 5.37 -17.64
N SER A 350 -11.90 5.65 -16.59
CA SER A 350 -10.49 6.01 -16.71
C SER A 350 -9.52 4.85 -16.45
N ASN A 351 -10.05 3.62 -16.37
CA ASN A 351 -9.22 2.42 -16.23
C ASN A 351 -8.36 2.21 -17.49
N ASP A 352 -7.17 1.64 -17.30
CA ASP A 352 -6.19 1.36 -18.37
C ASP A 352 -5.70 2.58 -19.17
N VAL A 353 -5.73 3.78 -18.58
CA VAL A 353 -5.04 4.94 -19.14
C VAL A 353 -3.53 4.68 -19.11
N ARG A 354 -2.96 4.46 -20.29
CA ARG A 354 -1.51 4.34 -20.45
C ARG A 354 -0.83 5.68 -20.61
N GLN A 355 -1.51 6.62 -21.27
CA GLN A 355 -0.92 7.91 -21.59
C GLN A 355 -1.95 9.03 -21.45
N THR A 356 -1.47 10.18 -20.97
CA THR A 356 -2.20 11.44 -20.98
C THR A 356 -1.37 12.51 -21.64
N ASN A 357 -1.96 13.22 -22.59
CA ASN A 357 -1.41 14.46 -23.12
C ASN A 357 -2.15 15.61 -22.46
N TYR A 358 -1.43 16.56 -21.88
CA TYR A 358 -2.06 17.61 -21.10
C TYR A 358 -1.54 19.00 -21.45
N SER A 359 -2.37 19.98 -21.13
CA SER A 359 -2.05 21.40 -21.12
C SER A 359 -2.63 22.01 -19.86
N MET A 360 -1.85 22.83 -19.16
CA MET A 360 -2.27 23.51 -17.95
C MET A 360 -1.87 24.97 -18.02
N ILE A 361 -2.73 25.87 -17.57
CA ILE A 361 -2.42 27.27 -17.31
C ILE A 361 -2.46 27.47 -15.81
N TYR A 362 -1.36 28.00 -15.28
CA TYR A 362 -1.16 28.23 -13.86
C TYR A 362 -0.69 29.67 -13.64
N HIS A 363 -1.53 30.46 -12.98
CA HIS A 363 -1.23 31.85 -12.66
C HIS A 363 -0.33 31.94 -11.43
N ASP A 364 0.53 32.95 -11.39
CA ASP A 364 1.54 33.13 -10.33
C ASP A 364 2.42 31.89 -10.07
N ALA A 365 2.74 31.15 -11.14
CA ALA A 365 3.55 29.94 -11.05
C ALA A 365 4.90 30.21 -10.37
N PHE A 366 5.33 29.29 -9.51
CA PHE A 366 6.50 29.46 -8.65
C PHE A 366 7.42 28.25 -8.64
N ASP A 367 8.68 28.49 -8.26
CA ASP A 367 9.67 27.43 -8.06
C ASP A 367 9.41 26.71 -6.73
N PHE A 368 8.61 25.63 -6.78
CA PHE A 368 8.26 24.82 -5.61
C PHE A 368 9.47 24.19 -4.92
N ALA A 369 10.61 24.08 -5.60
CA ALA A 369 11.82 23.51 -5.04
C ALA A 369 12.65 24.50 -4.21
N THR A 370 12.25 25.77 -4.18
CA THR A 370 12.88 26.80 -3.37
C THR A 370 12.09 27.07 -2.09
N THR A 371 12.78 27.31 -0.98
CA THR A 371 12.14 27.64 0.31
C THR A 371 11.27 28.89 0.23
N ASP A 372 11.69 29.88 -0.57
CA ASP A 372 10.97 31.14 -0.77
C ASP A 372 9.80 31.02 -1.76
N ARG A 373 9.63 29.86 -2.42
CA ARG A 373 8.63 29.59 -3.47
C ARG A 373 8.55 30.76 -4.46
N THR A 374 9.68 31.07 -5.08
CA THR A 374 9.82 32.29 -5.89
C THR A 374 8.91 32.22 -7.13
N THR A 375 7.94 33.12 -7.22
CA THR A 375 7.07 33.29 -8.39
C THR A 375 7.88 33.74 -9.61
N PHE A 376 7.67 33.08 -10.75
CA PHE A 376 8.27 33.43 -12.04
C PHE A 376 7.25 33.95 -13.06
N GLY A 377 5.96 33.98 -12.70
CA GLY A 377 4.86 34.56 -13.47
C GLY A 377 3.88 33.50 -14.00
N ASP A 378 2.85 33.95 -14.70
CA ASP A 378 1.84 33.07 -15.28
C ASP A 378 2.46 32.16 -16.34
N ALA A 379 2.15 30.87 -16.29
CA ALA A 379 2.80 29.89 -17.13
C ALA A 379 1.86 28.80 -17.63
N LYS A 380 2.17 28.36 -18.84
CA LYS A 380 1.60 27.19 -19.48
C LYS A 380 2.54 25.99 -19.33
N PHE A 381 2.01 24.90 -18.82
CA PHE A 381 2.67 23.59 -18.80
C PHE A 381 2.00 22.71 -19.84
N GLU A 382 2.78 22.18 -20.78
CA GLU A 382 2.28 21.19 -21.75
C GLU A 382 3.16 19.96 -21.70
N GLY A 383 2.56 18.79 -21.77
CA GLY A 383 3.32 17.57 -21.61
C GLY A 383 2.58 16.31 -21.99
N LYS A 384 3.32 15.21 -21.87
CA LYS A 384 2.84 13.85 -22.09
C LYS A 384 3.37 12.96 -20.97
N ILE A 385 2.44 12.32 -20.28
CA ILE A 385 2.67 11.35 -19.22
C ILE A 385 2.43 9.97 -19.78
N ILE A 386 3.35 9.04 -19.58
CA ILE A 386 3.20 7.63 -19.96
C ILE A 386 3.46 6.78 -18.71
N ALA A 387 2.50 5.91 -18.38
CA ALA A 387 2.62 4.89 -17.34
C ALA A 387 3.05 3.56 -17.96
N TYR A 388 4.00 2.90 -17.30
CA TYR A 388 4.61 1.65 -17.74
C TYR A 388 4.31 0.51 -16.75
N ASN A 389 4.43 -0.73 -17.22
CA ASN A 389 4.06 -1.91 -16.44
C ASN A 389 5.04 -2.21 -15.30
N ASN A 390 6.30 -1.80 -15.43
CA ASN A 390 7.37 -2.01 -14.46
C ASN A 390 7.49 -0.90 -13.40
N GLY A 391 6.36 -0.32 -12.98
CA GLY A 391 6.31 0.66 -11.88
C GLY A 391 6.98 2.00 -12.21
N ILE A 392 6.97 2.41 -13.49
CA ILE A 392 7.56 3.65 -13.97
C ILE A 392 6.48 4.56 -14.57
N THR A 393 6.59 5.85 -14.30
CA THR A 393 5.87 6.90 -15.05
C THR A 393 6.86 7.94 -15.54
N ASP A 394 6.77 8.28 -16.83
CA ASP A 394 7.65 9.26 -17.47
C ASP A 394 6.81 10.40 -18.06
N ASN A 395 7.01 11.60 -17.54
CA ASN A 395 6.36 12.83 -17.97
C ASN A 395 7.38 13.74 -18.65
N ASN A 396 7.17 14.01 -19.93
CA ASN A 396 8.04 14.90 -20.71
C ASN A 396 7.20 16.06 -21.25
N GLY A 397 7.68 17.29 -21.06
CA GLY A 397 6.93 18.47 -21.43
C GLY A 397 7.75 19.76 -21.48
N THR A 398 7.05 20.88 -21.54
CA THR A 398 7.62 22.22 -21.57
C THR A 398 6.86 23.20 -20.68
N ILE A 399 7.59 24.15 -20.08
CA ILE A 399 7.05 25.33 -19.38
C ILE A 399 7.25 26.54 -20.29
N GLN A 400 6.21 27.35 -20.48
CA GLN A 400 6.28 28.60 -21.23
C GLN A 400 5.50 29.67 -20.49
N LEU A 401 6.03 30.90 -20.40
CA LEU A 401 5.27 32.01 -19.80
C LEU A 401 4.05 32.33 -20.67
N VAL A 402 3.00 32.89 -20.08
CA VAL A 402 1.84 33.41 -20.82
C VAL A 402 1.62 34.89 -20.55
N ASP A 403 0.91 35.57 -21.44
CA ASP A 403 0.44 36.94 -21.21
C ASP A 403 -0.92 36.97 -20.51
N SER A 404 -1.47 38.17 -20.29
CA SER A 404 -2.78 38.37 -19.65
C SER A 404 -3.98 37.81 -20.44
N GLU A 405 -3.79 37.44 -21.71
CA GLU A 405 -4.78 36.75 -22.53
C GLU A 405 -4.50 35.24 -22.59
N ASN A 406 -3.66 34.75 -21.68
CA ASN A 406 -3.25 33.35 -21.58
C ASN A 406 -2.58 32.82 -22.86
N GLN A 407 -2.00 33.72 -23.68
CA GLN A 407 -1.27 33.35 -24.89
C GLN A 407 0.21 33.11 -24.58
N PRO A 408 0.83 32.04 -25.13
CA PRO A 408 2.22 31.74 -24.83
C PRO A 408 3.20 32.83 -25.30
N THR A 409 4.15 33.18 -24.43
CA THR A 409 5.20 34.17 -24.66
C THR A 409 6.60 33.58 -24.43
N GLY A 410 7.58 34.02 -25.23
CA GLY A 410 8.95 33.50 -25.16
C GLY A 410 9.12 32.08 -25.70
N THR A 411 10.24 31.43 -25.38
CA THR A 411 10.56 30.07 -25.85
C THR A 411 10.16 29.02 -24.81
N PRO A 412 9.49 27.92 -25.20
CA PRO A 412 9.20 26.81 -24.29
C PRO A 412 10.49 26.21 -23.70
N ALA A 413 10.51 26.03 -22.38
CA ALA A 413 11.62 25.43 -21.64
C ALA A 413 11.30 23.95 -21.32
N PRO A 414 12.11 22.98 -21.79
CA PRO A 414 11.84 21.57 -21.54
C PRO A 414 11.97 21.17 -20.07
N TYR A 415 11.17 20.19 -19.66
CA TYR A 415 11.34 19.43 -18.42
C TYR A 415 11.05 17.95 -18.62
N ARG A 416 11.54 17.14 -17.67
CA ARG A 416 11.21 15.72 -17.52
C ARG A 416 10.95 15.43 -16.05
N ILE A 417 9.79 14.86 -15.73
CA ILE A 417 9.48 14.31 -14.42
C ILE A 417 9.43 12.78 -14.57
N PHE A 418 10.28 12.09 -13.83
CA PHE A 418 10.41 10.63 -13.86
C PHE A 418 10.06 10.06 -12.49
N THR A 419 9.11 9.14 -12.45
CA THR A 419 8.65 8.48 -11.22
C THR A 419 8.94 6.99 -11.30
N LYS A 420 9.48 6.41 -10.23
CA LYS A 420 9.83 4.98 -10.15
C LYS A 420 9.47 4.40 -8.79
N ALA A 421 8.72 3.30 -8.81
CA ALA A 421 8.46 2.46 -7.66
C ALA A 421 9.65 1.53 -7.35
N THR A 422 9.90 1.30 -6.07
CA THR A 422 10.93 0.39 -5.54
C THR A 422 10.32 -0.49 -4.45
N SER A 423 11.08 -1.41 -3.86
CA SER A 423 10.57 -2.23 -2.74
C SER A 423 10.20 -1.41 -1.50
N ILE A 424 10.83 -0.24 -1.30
CA ILE A 424 10.64 0.59 -0.10
C ILE A 424 9.64 1.73 -0.29
N GLY A 425 9.37 2.12 -1.53
CA GLY A 425 8.52 3.27 -1.84
C GLY A 425 8.77 3.84 -3.23
N ILE A 426 8.28 5.05 -3.48
CA ILE A 426 8.28 5.71 -4.77
C ILE A 426 9.21 6.92 -4.76
N PHE A 427 10.10 7.00 -5.75
CA PHE A 427 10.89 8.19 -6.04
C PHE A 427 10.28 8.96 -7.21
N ARG A 428 10.26 10.29 -7.11
CA ARG A 428 9.87 11.19 -8.20
C ARG A 428 10.95 12.25 -8.37
N GLY A 429 11.56 12.32 -9.55
CA GLY A 429 12.61 13.28 -9.89
C GLY A 429 12.16 14.20 -11.02
N GLY A 430 12.35 15.51 -10.86
CA GLY A 430 12.05 16.53 -11.85
C GLY A 430 13.32 17.23 -12.33
N LYS A 431 13.61 17.13 -13.63
CA LYS A 431 14.65 17.89 -14.31
C LYS A 431 14.03 19.01 -15.13
N PHE A 432 14.38 20.24 -14.80
CA PHE A 432 13.85 21.44 -15.43
C PHE A 432 14.97 22.28 -16.03
N THR A 433 14.79 22.72 -17.27
CA THR A 433 15.80 23.56 -17.95
C THR A 433 15.76 25.01 -17.45
N LYS A 434 14.59 25.48 -17.00
CA LYS A 434 14.33 26.85 -16.53
C LYS A 434 13.12 26.85 -15.58
N TYR A 435 12.96 27.96 -14.85
CA TYR A 435 11.82 28.33 -13.99
C TYR A 435 11.76 27.61 -12.66
N ILE A 436 11.93 26.29 -12.68
CA ILE A 436 11.87 25.45 -11.49
C ILE A 436 13.25 24.85 -11.25
N THR A 437 13.68 24.81 -10.00
CA THR A 437 14.93 24.14 -9.61
C THR A 437 14.72 22.62 -9.72
N SER A 438 15.67 21.92 -10.36
CA SER A 438 15.57 20.46 -10.45
C SER A 438 15.63 19.84 -9.05
N ALA A 439 14.65 19.00 -8.74
CA ALA A 439 14.44 18.46 -7.40
C ALA A 439 13.88 17.03 -7.43
N PHE A 440 13.96 16.32 -6.31
CA PHE A 440 13.37 15.01 -6.15
C PHE A 440 12.63 14.85 -4.82
N GLY A 441 11.66 13.95 -4.80
CA GLY A 441 10.86 13.58 -3.65
C GLY A 441 10.79 12.07 -3.48
N TYR A 442 10.49 11.64 -2.26
CA TYR A 442 10.32 10.24 -1.90
C TYR A 442 9.07 10.07 -1.04
N ALA A 443 8.28 9.05 -1.34
CA ALA A 443 7.15 8.61 -0.54
C ALA A 443 7.36 7.14 -0.15
N SER A 444 7.26 6.84 1.15
CA SER A 444 7.35 5.46 1.64
C SER A 444 6.18 4.65 1.10
N LYS A 445 6.36 3.35 0.84
CA LYS A 445 5.26 2.44 0.50
C LYS A 445 4.10 2.54 1.51
N THR A 446 4.41 2.85 2.76
CA THR A 446 3.44 2.98 3.86
C THR A 446 2.78 4.35 3.98
N SER A 447 3.17 5.34 3.18
CA SER A 447 2.69 6.73 3.32
C SER A 447 1.59 7.12 2.35
N PHE A 448 1.11 6.21 1.51
CA PHE A 448 0.04 6.45 0.56
C PHE A 448 -0.91 5.26 0.50
N THR A 449 -2.15 5.51 0.07
CA THR A 449 -3.19 4.48 0.03
C THR A 449 -3.13 3.70 -1.28
N SER A 450 -2.78 4.36 -2.38
CA SER A 450 -2.58 3.70 -3.67
C SER A 450 -1.36 4.21 -4.42
N ALA A 451 -0.62 3.28 -5.02
CA ALA A 451 0.48 3.60 -5.92
C ALA A 451 0.00 4.34 -7.18
N ARG A 452 -1.28 4.24 -7.53
CA ARG A 452 -1.89 4.89 -8.69
C ARG A 452 -1.78 6.41 -8.62
N GLU A 453 -1.79 6.98 -7.42
CA GLU A 453 -1.56 8.41 -7.16
C GLU A 453 -0.26 8.93 -7.84
N TYR A 454 0.73 8.05 -7.99
CA TYR A 454 2.05 8.41 -8.50
C TYR A 454 2.42 7.75 -9.82
N LEU A 455 1.88 6.55 -10.09
CA LEU A 455 2.31 5.66 -11.18
C LEU A 455 1.30 5.55 -12.33
N ASP A 456 0.09 6.11 -12.18
CA ASP A 456 -0.84 6.18 -13.30
C ASP A 456 -0.66 7.48 -14.07
N ALA A 457 -0.81 7.37 -15.40
CA ALA A 457 -0.83 8.53 -16.28
C ALA A 457 -2.16 9.29 -16.19
N ASN A 458 -3.03 8.97 -15.23
CA ASN A 458 -4.33 9.61 -15.06
C ASN A 458 -4.28 10.60 -13.89
N PRO A 459 -4.39 11.92 -14.15
CA PRO A 459 -4.31 12.95 -13.14
C PRO A 459 -5.50 12.95 -12.19
N LEU A 460 -6.61 12.27 -12.52
CA LEU A 460 -7.72 12.12 -11.57
C LEU A 460 -7.30 11.36 -10.30
N TYR A 461 -6.29 10.47 -10.35
CA TYR A 461 -5.76 9.80 -9.16
C TYR A 461 -4.79 10.66 -8.34
N TRP A 462 -4.37 11.82 -8.85
CA TRP A 462 -3.49 12.70 -8.08
C TRP A 462 -4.24 13.24 -6.88
N SER A 463 -3.58 13.27 -5.72
CA SER A 463 -4.21 13.62 -4.45
C SER A 463 -4.94 14.98 -4.49
N GLU A 464 -4.40 15.95 -5.23
CA GLU A 464 -4.94 17.30 -5.38
C GLU A 464 -6.21 17.36 -6.24
N ILE A 465 -6.37 16.49 -7.23
CA ILE A 465 -7.59 16.44 -8.06
C ILE A 465 -8.62 15.49 -7.44
N SER A 466 -8.16 14.34 -6.95
CA SER A 466 -9.02 13.34 -6.30
C SER A 466 -9.75 13.89 -5.09
N SER A 467 -9.10 14.73 -4.26
CA SER A 467 -9.76 15.38 -3.12
C SER A 467 -10.90 16.32 -3.53
N ILE A 468 -10.78 16.96 -4.70
CA ILE A 468 -11.84 17.83 -5.23
C ILE A 468 -12.98 16.97 -5.81
N LEU A 469 -12.65 15.92 -6.56
CA LEU A 469 -13.63 14.96 -7.08
C LEU A 469 -14.45 14.29 -5.97
N GLU A 470 -13.83 14.03 -4.82
CA GLU A 470 -14.50 13.48 -3.64
C GLU A 470 -15.67 14.36 -3.16
N GLY A 471 -15.63 15.67 -3.45
CA GLY A 471 -16.73 16.59 -3.16
C GLY A 471 -18.05 16.15 -3.81
N PHE A 472 -18.04 15.58 -5.01
CA PHE A 472 -19.25 15.05 -5.67
C PHE A 472 -19.80 13.78 -5.00
N SER A 473 -18.96 13.06 -4.26
CA SER A 473 -19.38 11.90 -3.47
C SER A 473 -19.85 12.29 -2.07
N THR A 474 -19.26 13.34 -1.51
CA THR A 474 -19.49 13.80 -0.13
C THR A 474 -20.75 14.65 0.00
N TYR A 475 -21.01 15.53 -0.98
CA TYR A 475 -22.10 16.50 -0.91
C TYR A 475 -23.29 16.08 -1.76
N ALA A 476 -24.50 16.43 -1.30
CA ALA A 476 -25.72 16.22 -2.06
C ALA A 476 -25.85 17.23 -3.20
N LEU A 477 -26.63 16.89 -4.24
CA LEU A 477 -26.99 17.83 -5.31
C LEU A 477 -27.69 19.07 -4.74
N GLY A 478 -27.35 20.23 -5.31
CA GLY A 478 -27.80 21.55 -4.87
C GLY A 478 -27.00 22.10 -3.69
N SER A 479 -27.58 23.06 -2.98
CA SER A 479 -26.90 23.85 -1.95
C SER A 479 -27.05 23.27 -0.55
N THR A 480 -25.92 23.07 0.13
CA THR A 480 -25.82 22.70 1.55
C THR A 480 -25.10 23.80 2.34
N THR A 481 -25.74 24.36 3.37
CA THR A 481 -25.12 25.33 4.29
C THR A 481 -24.83 24.69 5.64
N PHE A 482 -23.57 24.74 6.06
CA PHE A 482 -23.09 24.19 7.33
C PHE A 482 -23.26 25.20 8.47
N GLU A 483 -23.22 24.71 9.72
CA GLU A 483 -23.30 25.57 10.92
C GLU A 483 -22.16 26.60 11.00
N SER A 484 -21.01 26.31 10.38
CA SER A 484 -19.89 27.26 10.21
C SER A 484 -20.22 28.44 9.29
N GLY A 485 -21.37 28.38 8.59
CA GLY A 485 -21.80 29.34 7.57
C GLY A 485 -21.15 29.12 6.20
N THR A 486 -20.29 28.12 6.05
CA THR A 486 -19.84 27.64 4.73
C THR A 486 -21.03 27.08 3.95
N THR A 487 -21.15 27.44 2.68
CA THR A 487 -22.12 26.87 1.75
C THR A 487 -21.39 26.16 0.62
N ILE A 488 -21.77 24.91 0.36
CA ILE A 488 -21.31 24.13 -0.79
C ILE A 488 -22.50 23.87 -1.71
N ASP A 489 -22.40 24.23 -2.98
CA ASP A 489 -23.39 23.91 -4.01
C ASP A 489 -22.81 22.96 -5.05
N VAL A 490 -23.48 21.83 -5.25
CA VAL A 490 -23.13 20.83 -6.27
C VAL A 490 -24.11 20.94 -7.43
N SER A 491 -23.61 21.24 -8.62
CA SER A 491 -24.40 21.22 -9.85
C SER A 491 -23.77 20.31 -10.88
N VAL A 492 -24.60 19.57 -11.61
CA VAL A 492 -24.15 18.63 -12.64
C VAL A 492 -25.05 18.74 -13.87
N SER A 493 -24.50 18.39 -15.03
CA SER A 493 -25.27 18.24 -16.25
C SER A 493 -24.62 17.19 -17.16
N GLY A 494 -25.40 16.57 -18.03
CA GLY A 494 -24.90 15.58 -18.96
C GLY A 494 -25.63 15.64 -20.29
N THR A 495 -24.93 15.31 -21.38
CA THR A 495 -25.53 15.09 -22.69
C THR A 495 -25.05 13.76 -23.26
N LYS A 496 -25.98 12.97 -23.80
CA LYS A 496 -25.72 11.71 -24.49
C LYS A 496 -25.95 11.85 -25.99
N SER A 497 -25.06 11.27 -26.79
CA SER A 497 -25.25 11.06 -28.23
C SER A 497 -24.68 9.70 -28.62
N GLY A 498 -25.54 8.71 -28.89
CA GLY A 498 -25.11 7.34 -29.09
C GLY A 498 -24.40 6.79 -27.84
N THR A 499 -23.13 6.43 -27.99
CA THR A 499 -22.25 5.97 -26.89
C THR A 499 -21.36 7.08 -26.32
N SER A 500 -21.42 8.30 -26.89
CA SER A 500 -20.68 9.47 -26.43
C SER A 500 -21.43 10.16 -25.30
N LEU A 501 -20.71 10.55 -24.24
CA LEU A 501 -21.23 11.34 -23.13
C LEU A 501 -20.35 12.58 -22.91
N GLU A 502 -20.98 13.73 -22.73
CA GLU A 502 -20.34 14.93 -22.18
C GLU A 502 -20.96 15.21 -20.81
N ILE A 503 -20.17 15.11 -19.75
CA ILE A 503 -20.61 15.29 -18.37
C ILE A 503 -19.90 16.48 -17.75
N LYS A 504 -20.63 17.34 -17.05
CA LYS A 504 -20.08 18.50 -16.35
C LYS A 504 -20.51 18.47 -14.89
N GLY A 505 -19.57 18.76 -14.00
CA GLY A 505 -19.82 18.93 -12.58
C GLY A 505 -19.18 20.21 -12.09
N GLN A 506 -19.83 20.89 -11.15
CA GLN A 506 -19.29 22.07 -10.48
C GLN A 506 -19.52 21.98 -8.98
N LEU A 507 -18.49 22.32 -8.22
CA LEU A 507 -18.51 22.54 -6.78
C LEU A 507 -18.30 24.02 -6.52
N HIS A 508 -19.32 24.68 -5.98
CA HIS A 508 -19.24 26.08 -5.57
C HIS A 508 -19.08 26.13 -4.07
N SER A 509 -17.98 26.70 -3.59
CA SER A 509 -17.70 26.85 -2.16
C SER A 509 -17.73 28.33 -1.77
N LYS A 510 -18.56 28.65 -0.78
CA LYS A 510 -18.70 30.00 -0.23
C LYS A 510 -18.51 29.99 1.27
N THR A 511 -17.44 30.62 1.75
CA THR A 511 -17.11 30.66 3.18
C THR A 511 -17.57 31.99 3.80
N SER A 512 -18.26 31.95 4.94
CA SER A 512 -18.75 33.16 5.62
C SER A 512 -17.89 33.59 6.81
N ASN A 513 -16.58 33.76 6.63
CA ASN A 513 -15.70 34.33 7.66
C ASN A 513 -15.52 35.86 7.48
N GLY A 514 -16.60 36.58 7.17
CA GLY A 514 -16.59 38.04 6.98
C GLY A 514 -16.08 38.54 5.62
N LEU A 515 -15.52 37.65 4.78
CA LEU A 515 -15.14 37.90 3.39
C LEU A 515 -15.88 36.85 2.56
N SER A 516 -16.92 37.22 1.82
CA SER A 516 -17.67 36.29 0.97
C SER A 516 -16.82 35.87 -0.24
N VAL A 517 -15.82 35.03 0.00
CA VAL A 517 -14.96 34.45 -1.05
C VAL A 517 -15.69 33.24 -1.63
N GLU A 518 -15.88 33.28 -2.95
CA GLU A 518 -16.48 32.20 -3.75
C GLU A 518 -15.38 31.54 -4.55
N ASN A 519 -15.22 30.23 -4.37
CA ASN A 519 -14.37 29.38 -5.18
C ASN A 519 -15.25 28.42 -5.98
N ILE A 520 -14.88 28.18 -7.23
CA ILE A 520 -15.62 27.30 -8.14
C ILE A 520 -14.65 26.31 -8.74
N ASP A 521 -14.86 25.04 -8.46
CA ASP A 521 -14.14 23.93 -9.07
C ASP A 521 -15.06 23.25 -10.06
N SER A 522 -14.67 23.18 -11.33
CA SER A 522 -15.49 22.61 -12.39
C SER A 522 -14.75 21.56 -13.19
N PHE A 523 -15.46 20.47 -13.47
CA PHE A 523 -14.98 19.39 -14.32
C PHE A 523 -15.87 19.28 -15.56
N THR A 524 -15.24 19.02 -16.69
CA THR A 524 -15.90 18.55 -17.92
C THR A 524 -15.23 17.27 -18.37
N PHE A 525 -16.01 16.21 -18.53
CA PHE A 525 -15.57 14.91 -18.98
C PHE A 525 -16.18 14.60 -20.35
N SER A 526 -15.39 14.06 -21.26
CA SER A 526 -15.90 13.44 -22.48
C SER A 526 -15.58 11.96 -22.46
N ILE A 527 -16.61 11.14 -22.56
CA ILE A 527 -16.53 9.67 -22.51
C ILE A 527 -17.02 9.14 -23.85
N GLU A 528 -16.29 8.16 -24.40
CA GLU A 528 -16.64 7.47 -25.65
C GLU A 528 -16.57 5.96 -25.39
N ASP A 529 -17.63 5.23 -25.74
CA ASP A 529 -17.68 3.77 -25.59
C ASP A 529 -17.24 3.28 -24.19
N GLY A 530 -17.69 3.99 -23.14
CA GLY A 530 -17.35 3.68 -21.75
C GLY A 530 -15.92 4.01 -21.34
N LYS A 531 -15.17 4.78 -22.15
CA LYS A 531 -13.80 5.21 -21.85
C LYS A 531 -13.68 6.73 -21.76
N LEU A 532 -13.00 7.22 -20.73
CA LEU A 532 -12.76 8.64 -20.53
C LEU A 532 -11.73 9.14 -21.54
N MET A 533 -12.17 9.91 -22.53
CA MET A 533 -11.30 10.41 -23.59
C MET A 533 -10.69 11.78 -23.29
N TYR A 534 -11.40 12.59 -22.49
CA TYR A 534 -10.99 13.95 -22.15
C TYR A 534 -11.48 14.35 -20.76
N CYS A 535 -10.65 15.12 -20.05
CA CYS A 535 -11.01 15.83 -18.83
C CYS A 535 -10.54 17.28 -18.95
N LYS A 536 -11.40 18.22 -18.58
CA LYS A 536 -11.03 19.61 -18.29
C LYS A 536 -11.41 19.91 -16.86
N PHE A 537 -10.43 20.33 -16.08
CA PHE A 537 -10.61 20.89 -14.76
C PHE A 537 -10.35 22.40 -14.83
N VAL A 538 -11.25 23.19 -14.25
CA VAL A 538 -11.08 24.65 -14.09
C VAL A 538 -11.33 24.97 -12.63
N THR A 539 -10.37 25.63 -12.00
CA THR A 539 -10.53 26.18 -10.65
C THR A 539 -10.52 27.69 -10.73
N MET A 540 -11.52 28.29 -10.11
CA MET A 540 -11.64 29.74 -9.99
C MET A 540 -11.63 30.09 -8.52
N GLY A 541 -10.81 31.08 -8.17
CA GLY A 541 -10.78 31.58 -6.81
C GLY A 541 -10.49 33.07 -6.75
N GLN A 542 -10.42 33.57 -5.51
CA GLN A 542 -10.08 34.95 -5.23
C GLN A 542 -8.98 35.02 -4.18
N THR A 543 -7.90 35.73 -4.48
CA THR A 543 -6.80 35.94 -3.54
C THR A 543 -7.22 36.84 -2.38
N SER A 544 -6.40 36.88 -1.31
CA SER A 544 -6.58 37.81 -0.19
C SER A 544 -6.57 39.29 -0.60
N SER A 545 -6.00 39.62 -1.75
CA SER A 545 -6.02 40.95 -2.37
C SER A 545 -7.24 41.22 -3.27
N SER A 546 -8.23 40.32 -3.28
CA SER A 546 -9.43 40.36 -4.11
C SER A 546 -9.21 40.13 -5.61
N THR A 547 -8.01 39.73 -6.04
CA THR A 547 -7.74 39.37 -7.44
C THR A 547 -8.37 38.00 -7.75
N LYS A 548 -9.16 37.92 -8.81
CA LYS A 548 -9.70 36.65 -9.29
C LYS A 548 -8.67 35.94 -10.16
N TYR A 549 -8.56 34.63 -10.02
CA TYR A 549 -7.78 33.77 -10.90
C TYR A 549 -8.66 32.67 -11.48
N GLU A 550 -8.24 32.13 -12.63
CA GLU A 550 -8.85 30.98 -13.28
C GLU A 550 -7.72 30.09 -13.81
N ASP A 551 -7.43 29.01 -13.10
CA ASP A 551 -6.46 28.02 -13.56
C ASP A 551 -7.19 26.90 -14.29
N THR A 552 -6.53 26.37 -15.32
CA THR A 552 -7.14 25.36 -16.19
C THR A 552 -6.19 24.21 -16.37
N TYR A 553 -6.69 22.99 -16.29
CA TYR A 553 -6.00 21.76 -16.63
C TYR A 553 -6.82 20.97 -17.64
N GLU A 554 -6.25 20.67 -18.80
CA GLU A 554 -6.87 19.86 -19.84
C GLU A 554 -6.05 18.60 -20.09
N ALA A 555 -6.70 17.44 -20.09
CA ALA A 555 -6.09 16.13 -20.33
C ALA A 555 -6.83 15.36 -21.41
N ARG A 556 -6.08 14.75 -22.31
CA ARG A 556 -6.55 13.81 -23.34
C ARG A 556 -5.92 12.45 -23.10
N PHE A 557 -6.78 11.45 -22.97
CA PHE A 557 -6.40 10.11 -22.54
C PHE A 557 -6.21 9.16 -23.73
N VAL A 558 -5.27 8.23 -23.57
CA VAL A 558 -5.05 7.12 -24.48
C VAL A 558 -5.08 5.83 -23.67
N HIS A 559 -6.12 5.03 -23.92
CA HIS A 559 -6.30 3.72 -23.30
C HIS A 559 -5.58 2.65 -24.11
N ALA A 560 -4.71 1.89 -23.42
CA ALA A 560 -4.01 0.74 -24.00
C ALA A 560 -3.35 -0.06 -22.87
N PRO A 561 -3.03 -1.35 -23.08
CA PRO A 561 -2.19 -2.08 -22.14
C PRO A 561 -0.84 -1.36 -21.92
N LYS A 562 -0.44 -1.24 -20.64
CA LYS A 562 0.89 -0.73 -20.27
C LYS A 562 1.95 -1.68 -20.85
N ILE A 563 3.08 -1.12 -21.25
CA ILE A 563 4.25 -1.86 -21.71
C ILE A 563 5.41 -1.58 -20.76
N ASP A 564 6.46 -2.40 -20.79
CA ASP A 564 7.66 -2.13 -20.01
C ASP A 564 8.40 -0.89 -20.56
N PHE A 565 8.97 -0.10 -19.66
CA PHE A 565 9.83 1.01 -20.03
C PHE A 565 11.16 0.50 -20.59
N THR A 566 11.49 0.88 -21.84
CA THR A 566 12.75 0.49 -22.50
C THR A 566 13.68 1.69 -22.75
N GLY A 567 13.36 2.86 -22.19
CA GLY A 567 14.17 4.07 -22.35
C GLY A 567 15.31 4.17 -21.34
N THR A 568 15.99 5.31 -21.32
CA THR A 568 16.97 5.63 -20.28
C THR A 568 16.26 6.16 -19.03
N GLU A 569 16.38 5.41 -17.94
CA GLU A 569 15.91 5.85 -16.63
C GLU A 569 16.66 7.11 -16.18
N MET A 570 15.98 7.97 -15.42
CA MET A 570 16.64 9.09 -14.74
C MET A 570 17.38 8.55 -13.51
N ASP A 571 18.67 8.87 -13.36
CA ASP A 571 19.41 8.52 -12.14
C ASP A 571 19.15 9.61 -11.08
N ILE A 572 17.94 9.57 -10.51
CA ILE A 572 17.39 10.61 -9.65
C ILE A 572 18.36 11.02 -8.53
N LEU A 573 18.95 10.03 -7.84
CA LEU A 573 19.76 10.26 -6.63
C LEU A 573 21.19 10.75 -6.92
N ASN A 574 21.67 10.61 -8.15
CA ASN A 574 22.99 11.09 -8.54
C ASN A 574 22.95 12.31 -9.47
N GLU A 575 21.81 12.56 -10.13
CA GLU A 575 21.65 13.66 -11.08
C GLU A 575 20.91 14.88 -10.51
N ILE A 576 20.30 14.77 -9.32
CA ILE A 576 19.51 15.85 -8.69
C ILE A 576 19.92 16.01 -7.22
N ASP A 577 20.35 17.21 -6.85
CA ASP A 577 20.86 17.49 -5.50
C ASP A 577 19.80 18.07 -4.53
N THR A 578 18.72 18.65 -5.04
CA THR A 578 17.67 19.27 -4.22
C THR A 578 16.61 18.24 -3.85
N GLN A 579 16.42 18.01 -2.55
CA GLN A 579 15.34 17.18 -2.03
C GLN A 579 14.18 18.05 -1.54
N ILE A 580 12.96 17.67 -1.91
CA ILE A 580 11.71 18.29 -1.47
C ILE A 580 10.74 17.22 -0.94
N THR A 581 9.62 17.63 -0.36
CA THR A 581 8.58 16.67 0.02
C THR A 581 7.86 16.16 -1.23
N MET A 582 7.27 14.97 -1.17
CA MET A 582 6.48 14.46 -2.32
C MET A 582 5.29 15.38 -2.61
N ASP A 583 4.73 16.02 -1.59
CA ASP A 583 3.61 16.96 -1.73
C ASP A 583 3.99 18.24 -2.47
N ASP A 584 5.26 18.66 -2.47
CA ASP A 584 5.70 19.84 -3.23
C ASP A 584 5.66 19.60 -4.75
N PHE A 585 5.55 18.34 -5.21
CA PHE A 585 5.29 18.03 -6.62
C PHE A 585 3.82 18.18 -7.04
N LYS A 586 2.91 18.42 -6.09
CA LYS A 586 1.51 18.69 -6.41
C LYS A 586 1.43 20.02 -7.16
N ILE A 587 0.68 20.00 -8.26
CA ILE A 587 0.72 21.09 -9.23
C ILE A 587 -0.38 22.13 -8.97
N ILE A 588 -1.47 21.74 -8.28
CA ILE A 588 -2.69 22.54 -8.05
C ILE A 588 -2.73 23.02 -6.61
#